data_AF-A0A445BI90-F1
#
_entry.id   AF-A0A445BI90-F1
#
_cell.length_a   1.000
_cell.length_b   1.000
_cell.length_c   1.000
_cell.angle_alpha   90.00
_cell.angle_beta   90.00
_cell.angle_gamma   90.00
#
_symmetry.space_group_name_H-M   'P 1'
#
loop_
_entity.id
_entity.type
_entity.pdbx_description
1 polymer ?
#
loop_
_entity_poly.entity_id
_entity_poly.type
_entity_poly.pdbx_seq_one_letter_code
_entity_poly.pdbx_strand_id
1 'polypeptide(L)'
;MVSQYGFKFAIHLITNHFGKIVAKVCETLFRKGPLSLGEIIRSTELTPEQVKNSLLVLVQHNCVQAYVPADQFRGEDGSMATVEYLALFDNIIHRLRFPKFLEIAKHQLDDECEKVLDGLLRDENPGAIEAVVRESFHKLLKAHYIERCPAPEPVVSTLIKAESAPRKRGSKMAKKFEAPETIEQRVLEAAVPGEAIRFAVTAYTLGNADREAKSDDSSMVNDGDNSAPLSLDSIFTEVTKTEHGRTMTIDRVRASLVQLGCPQRNFDDSYSIDLKSIVEMARNEEVESIVLKRFGSDAYRIFRLLSKSNCFLETDKIAESALVDKKETPRLLYKLWKDNYLYMEKLVVTAAKQSRFMLWKVNKPLLWEYVLDEMYHAALNLSLRLAFEQEKDEDLLHVPADKLVPADKSSEANALQKRYRRLRDVLFLMGSSLMKLDDALMLFHDF
;
A
#
# COMPACT_ATOMS: atom_id res chain seq x y z
N MET A 1 -4.57 8.46 8.43
CA MET A 1 -5.53 7.91 9.42
C MET A 1 -6.21 6.73 8.75
N VAL A 2 -6.27 5.57 9.41
CA VAL A 2 -6.87 4.37 8.80
C VAL A 2 -8.37 4.61 8.58
N SER A 3 -8.85 4.34 7.37
CA SER A 3 -10.25 4.51 7.01
C SER A 3 -11.13 3.43 7.65
N GLN A 4 -12.45 3.63 7.67
CA GLN A 4 -13.36 2.74 8.41
C GLN A 4 -13.33 1.30 7.88
N TYR A 5 -13.37 1.12 6.56
CA TYR A 5 -13.32 -0.21 5.95
C TYR A 5 -11.90 -0.74 5.85
N GLY A 6 -10.89 0.13 5.72
CA GLY A 6 -9.48 -0.26 5.85
C GLY A 6 -9.23 -0.97 7.18
N PHE A 7 -9.69 -0.37 8.29
CA PHE A 7 -9.64 -0.98 9.63
C PHE A 7 -10.30 -2.36 9.67
N LYS A 8 -11.55 -2.46 9.19
CA LYS A 8 -12.30 -3.74 9.22
C LYS A 8 -11.61 -4.81 8.37
N PHE A 9 -11.03 -4.41 7.24
CA PHE A 9 -10.32 -5.29 6.35
C PHE A 9 -9.04 -5.83 6.98
N ALA A 10 -8.21 -4.98 7.59
CA ALA A 10 -7.03 -5.40 8.33
C ALA A 10 -7.36 -6.40 9.45
N ILE A 11 -8.41 -6.14 10.25
CA ILE A 11 -8.85 -7.08 11.28
C ILE A 11 -9.33 -8.40 10.69
N HIS A 12 -10.02 -8.38 9.55
CA HIS A 12 -10.42 -9.60 8.86
C HIS A 12 -9.21 -10.43 8.40
N LEU A 13 -8.17 -9.79 7.82
CA LEU A 13 -6.93 -10.47 7.43
C LEU A 13 -6.25 -11.15 8.62
N ILE A 14 -6.12 -10.44 9.75
CA ILE A 14 -5.55 -11.01 10.98
C ILE A 14 -6.41 -12.14 11.53
N THR A 15 -7.73 -12.00 11.49
CA THR A 15 -8.66 -13.06 11.93
C THR A 15 -8.52 -14.31 11.08
N ASN A 16 -8.39 -14.16 9.76
CA ASN A 16 -8.28 -15.27 8.82
C ASN A 16 -6.93 -16.00 8.95
N HIS A 17 -5.84 -15.28 9.23
CA HIS A 17 -4.50 -15.87 9.32
C HIS A 17 -4.15 -16.40 10.71
N PHE A 18 -4.55 -15.69 11.78
CA PHE A 18 -4.08 -15.96 13.15
C PHE A 18 -5.22 -16.24 14.14
N GLY A 19 -6.47 -16.17 13.69
CA GLY A 19 -7.63 -16.45 14.50
C GLY A 19 -8.13 -15.27 15.34
N LYS A 20 -9.28 -15.50 16.00
CA LYS A 20 -10.06 -14.45 16.69
C LYS A 20 -9.37 -13.85 17.91
N ILE A 21 -8.56 -14.63 18.63
CA ILE A 21 -7.87 -14.17 19.85
C ILE A 21 -6.81 -13.12 19.47
N VAL A 22 -5.97 -13.43 18.49
CA VAL A 22 -4.93 -12.52 17.98
C VAL A 22 -5.56 -11.27 17.39
N ALA A 23 -6.65 -11.43 16.62
CA ALA A 23 -7.40 -10.32 16.06
C ALA A 23 -7.94 -9.35 17.12
N LYS A 24 -8.42 -9.85 18.27
CA LYS A 24 -8.92 -9.00 19.37
C LYS A 24 -7.81 -8.11 19.97
N VAL A 25 -6.60 -8.64 20.09
CA VAL A 25 -5.42 -7.87 20.55
C VAL A 25 -5.07 -6.80 19.52
N CYS A 26 -4.98 -7.16 18.24
CA CYS A 26 -4.72 -6.22 17.14
C CYS A 26 -5.79 -5.12 17.03
N GLU A 27 -7.07 -5.46 17.16
CA GLU A 27 -8.19 -4.51 17.17
C GLU A 27 -8.10 -3.50 18.31
N THR A 28 -7.61 -3.95 19.48
CA THR A 28 -7.40 -3.08 20.64
C THR A 28 -6.30 -2.06 20.38
N LEU A 29 -5.18 -2.50 19.78
CA LEU A 29 -4.08 -1.62 19.38
C LEU A 29 -4.53 -0.59 18.35
N PHE A 30 -5.28 -0.98 17.32
CA PHE A 30 -5.76 -0.01 16.34
C PHE A 30 -6.76 1.00 16.90
N ARG A 31 -7.63 0.59 17.85
CA ARG A 31 -8.63 1.50 18.43
C ARG A 31 -8.06 2.50 19.42
N LYS A 32 -7.08 2.07 20.22
CA LYS A 32 -6.54 2.87 21.34
C LYS A 32 -5.19 3.49 21.03
N GLY A 33 -4.55 3.09 19.93
CA GLY A 33 -3.19 3.49 19.59
C GLY A 33 -2.15 2.64 20.33
N PRO A 34 -0.92 3.15 20.48
CA PRO A 34 0.14 2.47 21.23
C PRO A 34 -0.28 2.16 22.66
N LEU A 35 -0.06 0.93 23.11
CA LEU A 35 -0.41 0.49 24.46
C LEU A 35 0.71 -0.37 25.07
N SER A 36 0.87 -0.30 26.39
CA SER A 36 1.71 -1.22 27.15
C SER A 36 1.04 -2.59 27.33
N LEU A 37 1.83 -3.62 27.64
CA LEU A 37 1.31 -4.98 27.88
C LEU A 37 0.20 -5.00 28.95
N GLY A 38 0.36 -4.23 30.03
CA GLY A 38 -0.64 -4.18 31.11
C GLY A 38 -1.96 -3.56 30.68
N GLU A 39 -1.92 -2.53 29.82
CA GLU A 39 -3.11 -1.87 29.29
C GLU A 39 -3.85 -2.76 28.27
N ILE A 40 -3.12 -3.52 27.46
CA ILE A 40 -3.70 -4.49 26.52
C ILE A 40 -4.44 -5.59 27.28
N ILE A 41 -3.83 -6.15 28.34
CA ILE A 41 -4.48 -7.17 29.19
C ILE A 41 -5.78 -6.63 29.79
N ARG A 42 -5.71 -5.43 30.37
CA ARG A 42 -6.89 -4.77 30.96
C ARG A 42 -7.99 -4.47 29.94
N SER A 43 -7.62 -4.13 28.71
CA SER A 43 -8.55 -3.71 27.67
C SER A 43 -9.21 -4.87 26.93
N THR A 44 -8.51 -6.00 26.82
CA THR A 44 -8.95 -7.17 26.05
C THR A 44 -9.72 -8.18 26.88
N GLU A 45 -9.65 -8.12 28.21
CA GLU A 45 -10.22 -9.11 29.13
C GLU A 45 -9.73 -10.55 28.84
N LEU A 46 -8.57 -10.68 28.18
CA LEU A 46 -7.91 -11.95 27.91
C LEU A 46 -6.92 -12.30 29.02
N THR A 47 -6.52 -13.57 29.10
CA THR A 47 -5.47 -13.94 30.06
C THR A 47 -4.13 -13.32 29.66
N PRO A 48 -3.23 -13.02 30.61
CA PRO A 48 -1.90 -12.50 30.30
C PRO A 48 -1.12 -13.38 29.33
N GLU A 49 -1.32 -14.70 29.40
CA GLU A 49 -0.70 -15.67 28.50
C GLU A 49 -1.25 -15.56 27.07
N GLN A 50 -2.57 -15.44 26.91
CA GLN A 50 -3.19 -15.21 25.59
C GLN A 50 -2.69 -13.93 24.94
N VAL A 51 -2.54 -12.84 25.71
CA VAL A 51 -2.04 -11.57 25.20
C VAL A 51 -0.58 -11.68 24.79
N LYS A 52 0.29 -12.26 25.63
CA LYS A 52 1.71 -12.47 25.31
C LYS A 52 1.88 -13.32 24.04
N ASN A 53 1.16 -14.43 23.93
CA ASN A 53 1.22 -15.29 22.75
C ASN A 53 0.70 -14.58 21.49
N SER A 54 -0.36 -13.77 21.63
CA SER A 54 -0.89 -12.98 20.50
C SER A 54 0.09 -11.91 20.03
N LEU A 55 0.73 -11.20 20.97
CA LEU A 55 1.76 -10.20 20.64
C LEU A 55 2.98 -10.86 20.02
N LEU A 56 3.41 -12.03 20.51
CA LEU A 56 4.49 -12.80 19.91
C LEU A 56 4.22 -13.09 18.43
N VAL A 57 3.04 -13.63 18.11
CA VAL A 57 2.63 -13.92 16.72
C VAL A 57 2.60 -12.64 15.87
N LEU A 58 2.04 -11.55 16.39
CA LEU A 58 1.93 -10.30 15.64
C LEU A 58 3.29 -9.63 15.39
N VAL A 59 4.20 -9.65 16.36
CA VAL A 59 5.56 -9.13 16.21
C VAL A 59 6.35 -9.98 15.23
N GLN A 60 6.27 -11.30 15.36
CA GLN A 60 6.95 -12.25 14.47
C GLN A 60 6.57 -12.07 13.00
N HIS A 61 5.28 -11.83 12.72
CA HIS A 61 4.77 -11.57 11.37
C HIS A 61 4.82 -10.10 10.96
N ASN A 62 5.62 -9.27 11.64
CA ASN A 62 5.81 -7.84 11.36
C ASN A 62 4.52 -7.02 11.29
N CYS A 63 3.48 -7.44 12.04
CA CYS A 63 2.19 -6.74 12.12
C CYS A 63 2.14 -5.76 13.30
N VAL A 64 3.04 -5.92 14.28
CA VAL A 64 3.16 -5.06 15.46
C VAL A 64 4.63 -4.77 15.72
N GLN A 65 4.96 -3.51 16.01
CA GLN A 65 6.28 -3.09 16.44
C GLN A 65 6.25 -2.66 17.90
N ALA A 66 7.13 -3.22 18.70
CA ALA A 66 7.38 -2.76 20.06
C ALA A 66 8.38 -1.58 20.02
N TYR A 67 8.22 -0.59 20.89
CA TYR A 67 9.17 0.50 21.03
C TYR A 67 9.17 1.05 22.47
N VAL A 68 10.24 1.76 22.82
CA VAL A 68 10.36 2.41 24.13
C VAL A 68 10.21 3.92 23.97
N PRO A 69 9.17 4.54 24.55
CA PRO A 69 8.98 5.99 24.47
C PRO A 69 10.06 6.73 25.27
N ALA A 70 10.88 7.53 24.57
CA ALA A 70 12.01 8.25 25.16
C ALA A 70 11.58 9.32 26.19
N ASP A 71 10.34 9.79 26.12
CA ASP A 71 9.82 10.85 26.98
C ASP A 71 9.49 10.37 28.40
N GLN A 72 9.35 9.05 28.60
CA GLN A 72 9.13 8.45 29.91
C GLN A 72 10.43 8.37 30.75
N PHE A 73 11.61 8.59 30.16
CA PHE A 73 12.89 8.62 30.88
C PHE A 73 13.13 9.94 31.64
N ARG A 74 12.24 10.93 31.52
CA ARG A 74 12.48 12.31 31.98
C ARG A 74 11.92 12.65 33.37
N GLY A 75 11.36 11.68 34.09
CA GLY A 75 10.92 11.86 35.48
C GLY A 75 12.10 11.75 36.46
N GLU A 76 12.14 12.62 37.47
CA GLU A 76 13.07 12.52 38.62
C GLU A 76 12.86 11.22 39.44
N ASP A 77 11.73 10.54 39.25
CA ASP A 77 11.47 9.19 39.73
C ASP A 77 11.92 8.20 38.66
N GLY A 78 12.96 7.40 38.96
CA GLY A 78 13.58 6.38 38.09
C GLY A 78 12.67 5.21 37.65
N SER A 79 11.48 5.53 37.15
CA SER A 79 10.54 4.62 36.54
C SER A 79 11.11 4.16 35.20
N MET A 80 11.31 2.85 35.05
CA MET A 80 11.69 2.29 33.74
C MET A 80 10.61 2.60 32.72
N ALA A 81 11.03 3.12 31.56
CA ALA A 81 10.14 3.34 30.42
C ALA A 81 9.45 2.02 30.06
N THR A 82 8.12 2.04 29.93
CA THR A 82 7.36 0.84 29.60
C THR A 82 7.31 0.66 28.09
N VAL A 83 7.61 -0.56 27.61
CA VAL A 83 7.47 -0.92 26.20
C VAL A 83 6.01 -0.74 25.76
N GLU A 84 5.82 -0.01 24.67
CA GLU A 84 4.55 0.18 24.00
C GLU A 84 4.52 -0.61 22.69
N TYR A 85 3.36 -1.17 22.36
CA TYR A 85 3.12 -1.93 21.14
C TYR A 85 2.30 -1.11 20.17
N LEU A 86 2.77 -1.00 18.93
CA LEU A 86 2.11 -0.29 17.84
C LEU A 86 1.71 -1.27 16.74
N ALA A 87 0.43 -1.29 16.36
CA ALA A 87 -0.01 -2.05 15.19
C ALA A 87 0.35 -1.32 13.89
N LEU A 88 0.94 -2.04 12.95
CA LEU A 88 1.42 -1.53 11.67
C LEU A 88 0.37 -1.81 10.60
N PHE A 89 -0.37 -0.79 10.18
CA PHE A 89 -1.50 -0.99 9.26
C PHE A 89 -1.02 -1.48 7.89
N ASP A 90 0.00 -0.81 7.35
CA ASP A 90 0.51 -1.05 6.00
C ASP A 90 1.01 -2.50 5.87
N ASN A 91 1.80 -2.96 6.84
CA ASN A 91 2.32 -4.33 6.85
C ASN A 91 1.21 -5.39 6.90
N ILE A 92 0.12 -5.13 7.62
CA ILE A 92 -1.02 -6.05 7.68
C ILE A 92 -1.73 -6.13 6.33
N ILE A 93 -1.94 -5.00 5.66
CA ILE A 93 -2.55 -4.96 4.33
C ILE A 93 -1.65 -5.65 3.29
N HIS A 94 -0.33 -5.48 3.38
CA HIS A 94 0.63 -6.12 2.48
C HIS A 94 0.59 -7.65 2.53
N ARG A 95 0.08 -8.26 3.61
CA ARG A 95 -0.13 -9.71 3.67
C ARG A 95 -1.04 -10.25 2.57
N LEU A 96 -1.98 -9.44 2.09
CA LEU A 96 -2.83 -9.78 0.94
C LEU A 96 -2.00 -10.04 -0.33
N ARG A 97 -0.84 -9.40 -0.43
CA ARG A 97 0.02 -9.37 -1.62
C ARG A 97 1.05 -10.48 -1.67
N PHE A 98 1.16 -11.29 -0.62
CA PHE A 98 2.12 -12.40 -0.55
C PHE A 98 2.10 -13.28 -1.82
N PRO A 99 0.95 -13.70 -2.37
CA PRO A 99 0.93 -14.47 -3.62
C PRO A 99 1.58 -13.72 -4.80
N LYS A 100 1.44 -12.39 -4.89
CA LYS A 100 2.08 -11.59 -5.94
C LYS A 100 3.58 -11.47 -5.73
N PHE A 101 4.03 -11.32 -4.48
CA PHE A 101 5.45 -11.28 -4.16
C PHE A 101 6.16 -12.57 -4.58
N LEU A 102 5.51 -13.72 -4.35
CA LEU A 102 6.00 -15.03 -4.78
C LEU A 102 6.07 -15.15 -6.30
N GLU A 103 5.02 -14.74 -7.01
CA GLU A 103 5.00 -14.77 -8.47
C GLU A 103 6.09 -13.88 -9.09
N ILE A 104 6.31 -12.68 -8.52
CA ILE A 104 7.38 -11.77 -8.95
C ILE A 104 8.75 -12.39 -8.70
N ALA A 105 8.98 -12.97 -7.51
CA ALA A 105 10.24 -13.62 -7.17
C ALA A 105 10.53 -14.81 -8.10
N LYS A 106 9.52 -15.63 -8.39
CA LYS A 106 9.61 -16.73 -9.35
C LYS A 106 10.01 -16.25 -10.75
N HIS A 107 9.33 -15.22 -11.26
CA HIS A 107 9.56 -14.73 -12.62
C HIS A 107 10.88 -13.96 -12.78
N GLN A 108 11.28 -13.19 -11.77
CA GLN A 108 12.49 -12.35 -11.85
C GLN A 108 13.76 -13.09 -11.40
N LEU A 109 13.63 -14.11 -10.54
CA LEU A 109 14.74 -14.90 -10.04
C LEU A 109 14.60 -16.36 -10.49
N ASP A 110 14.10 -17.25 -9.63
CA ASP A 110 13.92 -18.67 -9.91
C ASP A 110 12.91 -19.33 -8.94
N ASP A 111 12.49 -20.56 -9.26
CA ASP A 111 11.54 -21.35 -8.46
C ASP A 111 12.04 -21.64 -7.03
N GLU A 112 13.35 -21.68 -6.80
CA GLU A 112 13.92 -21.92 -5.48
C GLU A 112 13.84 -20.66 -4.61
N CYS A 113 14.03 -19.47 -5.19
CA CYS A 113 13.81 -18.19 -4.53
C CYS A 113 12.34 -18.02 -4.10
N GLU A 114 11.39 -18.45 -4.93
CA GLU A 114 9.96 -18.46 -4.58
C GLU A 114 9.71 -19.28 -3.30
N LYS A 115 10.23 -20.51 -3.23
CA LYS A 115 10.06 -21.39 -2.06
C LYS A 115 10.69 -20.82 -0.80
N VAL A 116 11.90 -20.27 -0.91
CA VAL A 116 12.59 -19.64 0.22
C VAL A 116 11.81 -18.42 0.71
N LEU A 117 11.29 -17.60 -0.20
CA LEU A 117 10.46 -16.45 0.15
C LEU A 117 9.13 -16.87 0.79
N ASP A 118 8.47 -17.91 0.29
CA ASP A 118 7.21 -18.43 0.87
C ASP A 118 7.42 -18.92 2.31
N GLY A 119 8.50 -19.66 2.57
CA GLY A 119 8.87 -20.09 3.93
C GLY A 119 9.08 -18.90 4.88
N LEU A 120 9.78 -17.86 4.42
CA LEU A 120 10.00 -16.64 5.21
C LEU A 120 8.70 -15.88 5.51
N LEU A 121 7.78 -15.78 4.54
CA LEU A 121 6.51 -15.06 4.71
C LEU A 121 5.52 -15.81 5.62
N ARG A 122 5.57 -17.15 5.61
CA ARG A 122 4.72 -18.03 6.43
C ARG A 122 5.29 -18.34 7.81
N ASP A 123 6.52 -17.91 8.07
CA ASP A 123 7.24 -18.20 9.30
C ASP A 123 7.49 -19.70 9.54
N GLU A 124 7.52 -20.46 8.44
CA GLU A 124 8.14 -21.78 8.43
C GLU A 124 9.65 -21.53 8.47
N ASN A 125 10.19 -21.57 9.69
CA ASN A 125 11.61 -21.47 9.97
C ASN A 125 12.39 -22.17 8.84
N PRO A 126 13.33 -21.50 8.13
CA PRO A 126 14.18 -22.13 7.12
C PRO A 126 15.21 -23.05 7.81
N GLY A 127 14.71 -23.96 8.64
CA GLY A 127 15.42 -24.95 9.42
C GLY A 127 15.76 -26.14 8.54
N ALA A 128 16.67 -25.91 7.60
CA ALA A 128 17.62 -26.88 7.04
C ALA A 128 18.37 -26.13 5.92
N ILE A 129 19.49 -25.50 6.26
CA ILE A 129 20.32 -24.83 5.27
C ILE A 129 21.06 -25.91 4.45
N GLU A 130 20.38 -26.47 3.45
CA GLU A 130 21.04 -27.04 2.28
C GLU A 130 21.77 -25.93 1.51
N ALA A 131 22.84 -26.28 0.80
CA ALA A 131 23.63 -25.32 0.04
C ALA A 131 22.80 -24.54 -0.99
N VAL A 132 21.75 -25.17 -1.54
CA VAL A 132 20.81 -24.59 -2.51
C VAL A 132 19.99 -23.46 -1.87
N VAL A 133 19.45 -23.68 -0.66
CA VAL A 133 18.70 -22.65 0.10
C VAL A 133 19.59 -21.44 0.39
N ARG A 134 20.87 -21.68 0.68
CA ARG A 134 21.83 -20.59 0.92
C ARG A 134 22.04 -19.74 -0.34
N GLU A 135 22.19 -20.35 -1.50
CA GLU A 135 22.39 -19.60 -2.75
C GLU A 135 21.18 -18.74 -3.10
N SER A 136 19.97 -19.31 -3.05
CA SER A 136 18.72 -18.58 -3.30
C SER A 136 18.51 -17.43 -2.31
N PHE A 137 18.83 -17.64 -1.03
CA PHE A 137 18.79 -16.59 -0.02
C PHE A 137 19.76 -15.43 -0.33
N HIS A 138 20.97 -15.72 -0.83
CA HIS A 138 21.91 -14.67 -1.26
C HIS A 138 21.41 -13.91 -2.48
N LYS A 139 20.77 -14.59 -3.44
CA LYS A 139 20.16 -13.93 -4.61
C LYS A 139 19.06 -12.96 -4.17
N LEU A 140 18.18 -13.40 -3.27
CA LEU A 140 17.12 -12.57 -2.69
C LEU A 140 17.67 -11.34 -1.96
N LEU A 141 18.72 -11.51 -1.13
CA LEU A 141 19.38 -10.40 -0.44
C LEU A 141 20.03 -9.41 -1.40
N LYS A 142 20.79 -9.91 -2.39
CA LYS A 142 21.48 -9.06 -3.37
C LYS A 142 20.51 -8.29 -4.26
N ALA A 143 19.35 -8.89 -4.54
CA ALA A 143 18.27 -8.25 -5.28
C ALA A 143 17.37 -7.38 -4.39
N HIS A 144 17.67 -7.23 -3.09
CA HIS A 144 16.93 -6.44 -2.12
C HIS A 144 15.46 -6.88 -1.91
N TYR A 145 15.14 -8.15 -2.17
CA TYR A 145 13.82 -8.73 -1.90
C TYR A 145 13.59 -9.06 -0.43
N ILE A 146 14.68 -9.27 0.32
CA ILE A 146 14.65 -9.54 1.74
C ILE A 146 15.64 -8.63 2.45
N GLU A 147 15.30 -8.21 3.66
CA GLU A 147 16.14 -7.40 4.53
C GLU A 147 16.13 -7.94 5.96
N ARG A 148 17.05 -7.46 6.78
CA ARG A 148 17.10 -7.80 8.21
C ARG A 148 15.85 -7.32 8.92
N CYS A 149 15.40 -8.12 9.89
CA CYS A 149 14.29 -7.75 10.77
C CYS A 149 14.56 -6.39 11.46
N PRO A 150 13.53 -5.55 11.65
CA PRO A 150 13.64 -4.33 12.41
C PRO A 150 14.16 -4.57 13.84
N ALA A 151 14.81 -3.56 14.42
CA ALA A 151 15.23 -3.60 15.82
C ALA A 151 14.01 -3.84 16.73
N PRO A 152 14.11 -4.73 17.73
CA PRO A 152 12.94 -5.19 18.48
C PRO A 152 12.33 -4.10 19.38
N GLU A 153 13.15 -3.17 19.90
CA GLU A 153 12.71 -2.15 20.86
C GLU A 153 13.50 -0.83 20.65
N PRO A 154 13.29 -0.11 19.53
CA PRO A 154 13.91 1.19 19.33
C PRO A 154 13.42 2.19 20.38
N VAL A 155 14.31 3.09 20.81
CA VAL A 155 13.97 4.19 21.71
C VAL A 155 13.55 5.39 20.87
N VAL A 156 12.30 5.85 21.04
CA VAL A 156 11.68 6.86 20.15
C VAL A 156 11.04 7.96 20.98
N SER A 157 11.38 9.22 20.75
CA SER A 157 10.64 10.34 21.37
C SER A 157 9.23 10.39 20.80
N THR A 158 8.19 10.63 21.57
CA THR A 158 6.80 10.80 21.10
C THR A 158 6.37 12.27 21.05
N LEU A 159 7.16 13.20 21.60
CA LEU A 159 6.91 14.65 21.53
C LEU A 159 7.08 15.23 20.12
N ILE A 160 6.03 15.91 19.62
CA ILE A 160 6.10 16.76 18.43
C ILE A 160 6.85 18.04 18.81
N LYS A 161 8.07 18.25 18.27
CA LYS A 161 8.75 19.55 18.40
C LYS A 161 7.96 20.61 17.64
N ALA A 162 7.15 21.39 18.35
CA ALA A 162 6.61 22.63 17.79
C ALA A 162 7.78 23.58 17.49
N GLU A 163 7.96 23.97 16.21
CA GLU A 163 8.92 25.00 15.82
C GLU A 163 8.63 26.30 16.61
N SER A 164 9.36 26.52 17.71
CA SER A 164 9.39 27.79 18.42
C SER A 164 10.82 28.33 18.38
N ALA A 165 11.13 29.05 17.30
CA ALA A 165 12.30 29.92 17.24
C ALA A 165 11.86 31.30 16.71
N PRO A 166 12.43 32.41 17.23
CA PRO A 166 11.90 33.74 17.03
C PRO A 166 12.16 34.23 15.60
N ARG A 167 11.10 34.73 14.94
CA ARG A 167 11.11 35.26 13.57
C ARG A 167 12.11 36.41 13.41
N LYS A 168 13.21 36.19 12.68
CA LYS A 168 13.94 37.29 12.00
C LYS A 168 13.37 37.46 10.58
N ARG A 169 13.02 38.70 10.24
CA ARG A 169 12.38 39.10 8.97
C ARG A 169 13.34 38.85 7.79
N GLY A 170 12.91 38.06 6.80
CA GLY A 170 13.55 37.94 5.49
C GLY A 170 12.80 36.97 4.56
N SER A 171 12.41 37.46 3.38
CA SER A 171 11.94 36.78 2.14
C SER A 171 10.98 35.58 2.25
N LYS A 172 9.73 35.79 1.77
CA LYS A 172 8.71 34.74 1.58
C LYS A 172 9.11 33.76 0.48
N MET A 173 9.78 32.66 0.85
CA MET A 173 9.72 31.40 0.10
C MET A 173 8.59 30.56 0.71
N ALA A 174 7.71 30.02 -0.14
CA ALA A 174 6.61 29.16 0.30
C ALA A 174 7.21 27.89 0.93
N LYS A 175 7.25 27.84 2.27
CA LYS A 175 7.60 26.63 3.03
C LYS A 175 6.53 25.58 2.71
N LYS A 176 6.90 24.47 2.05
CA LYS A 176 6.02 23.29 1.88
C LYS A 176 5.43 22.98 3.26
N PHE A 177 4.10 22.95 3.35
CA PHE A 177 3.44 22.44 4.56
C PHE A 177 3.54 20.93 4.50
N GLU A 178 4.61 20.39 5.05
CA GLU A 178 4.81 18.97 5.24
C GLU A 178 3.99 18.55 6.46
N ALA A 179 3.13 17.54 6.29
CA ALA A 179 2.33 17.02 7.38
C ALA A 179 3.28 16.53 8.50
N PRO A 180 2.95 16.75 9.79
CA PRO A 180 3.80 16.26 10.87
C PRO A 180 3.95 14.75 10.76
N GLU A 181 5.19 14.26 10.83
CA GLU A 181 5.52 12.83 10.82
C GLU A 181 4.69 12.07 11.87
N THR A 182 4.16 10.93 11.46
CA THR A 182 3.37 10.10 12.38
C THR A 182 4.30 9.37 13.36
N ILE A 183 3.78 8.99 14.52
CA ILE A 183 4.54 8.16 15.49
C ILE A 183 4.96 6.84 14.84
N GLU A 184 4.10 6.26 13.98
CA GLU A 184 4.40 5.05 13.22
C GLU A 184 5.63 5.20 12.32
N GLN A 185 5.72 6.26 11.52
CA GLN A 185 6.87 6.53 10.67
C GLN A 185 8.16 6.63 11.48
N ARG A 186 8.13 7.35 12.61
CA ARG A 186 9.29 7.57 13.46
C ARG A 186 9.74 6.30 14.18
N VAL A 187 8.78 5.45 14.58
CA VAL A 187 9.06 4.14 15.18
C VAL A 187 9.69 3.21 14.15
N LEU A 188 9.14 3.15 12.93
CA LEU A 188 9.68 2.32 11.86
C LEU A 188 11.08 2.76 11.46
N GLU A 189 11.31 4.07 11.26
CA GLU A 189 12.63 4.61 10.92
C GLU A 189 13.67 4.29 11.99
N ALA A 190 13.34 4.46 13.26
CA ALA A 190 14.22 4.10 14.37
C ALA A 190 14.46 2.58 14.49
N ALA A 191 13.54 1.76 13.96
CA ALA A 191 13.68 0.32 13.92
C ALA A 191 14.53 -0.17 12.73
N VAL A 192 14.76 0.64 11.69
CA VAL A 192 15.53 0.23 10.50
C VAL A 192 16.97 -0.10 10.90
N PRO A 193 17.47 -1.32 10.63
CA PRO A 193 18.88 -1.65 10.83
C PRO A 193 19.77 -0.75 9.96
N GLY A 194 20.92 -0.32 10.49
CA GLY A 194 21.86 0.50 9.72
C GLY A 194 22.23 -0.13 8.37
N GLU A 195 22.45 0.69 7.34
CA GLU A 195 22.62 0.22 5.94
C GLU A 195 23.66 -0.88 5.80
N ALA A 196 24.76 -0.80 6.56
CA ALA A 196 25.85 -1.78 6.55
C ALA A 196 25.41 -3.22 6.88
N ILE A 197 24.35 -3.40 7.65
CA ILE A 197 23.83 -4.71 8.06
C ILE A 197 22.47 -5.05 7.44
N ARG A 198 21.75 -4.05 6.92
CA ARG A 198 20.37 -4.18 6.41
C ARG A 198 20.19 -5.28 5.37
N PHE A 199 21.15 -5.41 4.44
CA PHE A 199 21.16 -6.41 3.37
C PHE A 199 22.33 -7.41 3.49
N ALA A 200 22.94 -7.54 4.67
CA ALA A 200 24.13 -8.36 4.88
C ALA A 200 23.81 -9.77 5.41
N VAL A 201 24.46 -10.77 4.80
CA VAL A 201 24.39 -12.20 5.20
C VAL A 201 25.13 -12.46 6.52
N THR A 202 26.11 -11.62 6.87
CA THR A 202 27.05 -11.84 7.98
C THR A 202 26.39 -11.71 9.35
N ALA A 203 25.69 -12.75 9.81
CA ALA A 203 25.44 -12.98 11.25
C ALA A 203 25.08 -14.43 11.64
N TYR A 204 24.98 -15.39 10.72
CA TYR A 204 24.69 -16.78 11.10
C TYR A 204 25.94 -17.62 11.40
N THR A 205 27.12 -17.10 11.09
CA THR A 205 28.41 -17.71 11.46
C THR A 205 29.00 -16.96 12.64
N LEU A 206 28.68 -17.44 13.85
CA LEU A 206 29.50 -17.37 15.06
C LEU A 206 30.02 -15.97 15.50
N GLY A 207 29.45 -15.46 16.60
CA GLY A 207 30.15 -14.74 17.68
C GLY A 207 31.01 -13.52 17.33
N ASN A 208 30.59 -12.35 17.81
CA ASN A 208 31.37 -11.13 18.01
C ASN A 208 32.21 -10.62 16.83
N ALA A 209 31.79 -9.49 16.25
CA ALA A 209 32.72 -8.45 15.82
C ALA A 209 32.01 -7.10 15.77
N ASP A 210 32.09 -6.35 16.87
CA ASP A 210 32.13 -4.90 16.81
C ASP A 210 33.28 -4.48 15.89
N ARG A 211 32.96 -4.02 14.68
CA ARG A 211 33.81 -3.11 13.91
C ARG A 211 32.94 -2.16 13.12
N GLU A 212 32.71 -1.00 13.70
CA GLU A 212 32.30 0.21 13.01
C GLU A 212 33.22 0.44 11.80
N ALA A 213 32.65 0.36 10.60
CA ALA A 213 33.23 0.95 9.41
C ALA A 213 32.40 2.20 9.11
N LYS A 214 32.98 3.38 9.36
CA LYS A 214 32.52 4.63 8.78
C LYS A 214 32.64 4.50 7.26
N SER A 215 31.53 4.50 6.54
CA SER A 215 31.51 4.72 5.09
C SER A 215 30.84 6.05 4.80
N ASP A 216 31.42 6.74 3.83
CA ASP A 216 31.12 8.12 3.45
C ASP A 216 29.64 8.38 3.21
N ASP A 217 29.17 9.46 3.83
CA ASP A 217 27.88 10.10 3.61
C ASP A 217 27.82 10.63 2.16
N SER A 218 27.22 9.85 1.28
CA SER A 218 26.53 10.41 0.12
C SER A 218 25.03 10.18 0.32
N SER A 219 24.43 11.00 1.17
CA SER A 219 23.00 11.26 1.16
C SER A 219 22.59 11.79 -0.23
N MET A 220 22.37 10.87 -1.16
CA MET A 220 21.49 11.10 -2.30
C MET A 220 20.12 11.34 -1.68
N VAL A 221 19.80 12.61 -1.46
CA VAL A 221 18.46 13.05 -1.13
C VAL A 221 17.58 12.60 -2.30
N ASN A 222 17.00 11.42 -2.16
CA ASN A 222 16.02 10.92 -3.08
C ASN A 222 14.78 11.78 -2.84
N ASP A 223 14.66 12.85 -3.62
CA ASP A 223 13.44 13.64 -3.70
C ASP A 223 12.40 12.68 -4.30
N GLY A 224 11.73 11.89 -3.45
CA GLY A 224 10.97 10.68 -3.80
C GLY A 224 9.82 10.87 -4.79
N ASP A 225 9.65 12.10 -5.28
CA ASP A 225 8.76 12.48 -6.37
C ASP A 225 9.35 12.16 -7.77
N ASN A 226 10.69 12.07 -7.93
CA ASN A 226 11.36 11.84 -9.23
C ASN A 226 12.36 10.66 -9.18
N SER A 227 12.58 10.00 -10.32
CA SER A 227 13.68 9.05 -10.45
C SER A 227 15.04 9.73 -10.32
N ALA A 228 16.07 8.97 -9.95
CA ALA A 228 17.45 9.41 -10.05
C ALA A 228 17.73 9.91 -11.49
N PRO A 229 18.36 11.09 -11.65
CA PRO A 229 18.63 11.64 -12.97
C PRO A 229 19.71 10.80 -13.68
N LEU A 230 19.49 10.50 -14.96
CA LEU A 230 20.44 9.79 -15.81
C LEU A 230 20.85 10.65 -17.00
N SER A 231 22.13 10.61 -17.38
CA SER A 231 22.62 11.30 -18.58
C SER A 231 22.15 10.59 -19.85
N LEU A 232 22.01 11.37 -20.93
CA LEU A 232 21.67 10.82 -22.25
C LEU A 232 22.62 9.69 -22.68
N ASP A 233 23.91 9.84 -22.43
CA ASP A 233 24.93 8.84 -22.78
C ASP A 233 24.75 7.52 -22.03
N SER A 234 24.37 7.59 -20.74
CA SER A 234 24.09 6.41 -19.92
C SER A 234 22.86 5.67 -20.46
N ILE A 235 21.79 6.41 -20.75
CA ILE A 235 20.56 5.87 -21.31
C ILE A 235 20.84 5.23 -22.68
N PHE A 236 21.57 5.94 -23.55
CA PHE A 236 21.93 5.45 -24.87
C PHE A 236 22.74 4.15 -24.80
N THR A 237 23.72 4.09 -23.90
CA THR A 237 24.54 2.89 -23.69
C THR A 237 23.69 1.68 -23.32
N GLU A 238 22.72 1.82 -22.40
CA GLU A 238 21.82 0.72 -22.06
C GLU A 238 20.87 0.35 -23.19
N VAL A 239 20.32 1.33 -23.91
CA VAL A 239 19.43 1.09 -25.06
C VAL A 239 20.14 0.27 -26.13
N THR A 240 21.40 0.58 -26.44
CA THR A 240 22.17 -0.15 -27.47
C THR A 240 22.46 -1.61 -27.11
N LYS A 241 22.36 -2.02 -25.84
CA LYS A 241 22.48 -3.44 -25.45
C LYS A 241 21.28 -4.27 -25.92
N THR A 242 20.10 -3.65 -26.01
CA THR A 242 18.87 -4.29 -26.45
C THR A 242 18.89 -4.56 -27.96
N GLU A 243 18.23 -5.63 -28.41
CA GLU A 243 18.17 -5.99 -29.84
C GLU A 243 17.63 -4.85 -30.71
N HIS A 244 16.56 -4.19 -30.25
CA HIS A 244 15.88 -3.11 -30.98
C HIS A 244 16.62 -1.76 -30.89
N GLY A 245 17.40 -1.53 -29.84
CA GLY A 245 18.11 -0.28 -29.61
C GLY A 245 19.44 -0.16 -30.34
N ARG A 246 20.03 -1.26 -30.83
CA ARG A 246 21.31 -1.26 -31.56
C ARG A 246 21.32 -0.37 -32.80
N THR A 247 20.17 -0.23 -33.47
CA THR A 247 20.02 0.58 -34.68
C THR A 247 19.54 2.00 -34.40
N MET A 248 19.24 2.35 -33.14
CA MET A 248 18.80 3.69 -32.78
C MET A 248 19.97 4.66 -32.72
N THR A 249 19.80 5.85 -33.30
CA THR A 249 20.73 6.95 -33.13
C THR A 249 20.47 7.67 -31.81
N ILE A 250 21.46 8.40 -31.30
CA ILE A 250 21.30 9.20 -30.07
C ILE A 250 20.17 10.23 -30.19
N ASP A 251 20.02 10.85 -31.36
CA ASP A 251 18.91 11.77 -31.64
C ASP A 251 17.55 11.08 -31.62
N ARG A 252 17.49 9.83 -32.09
CA ARG A 252 16.26 9.04 -32.02
C ARG A 252 15.90 8.70 -30.58
N VAL A 253 16.89 8.38 -29.74
CA VAL A 253 16.67 8.16 -28.30
C VAL A 253 16.18 9.44 -27.62
N ARG A 254 16.82 10.59 -27.89
CA ARG A 254 16.36 11.89 -27.38
C ARG A 254 14.92 12.19 -27.80
N ALA A 255 14.57 11.99 -29.06
CA ALA A 255 13.19 12.17 -29.54
C ALA A 255 12.20 11.24 -28.84
N SER A 256 12.58 9.99 -28.58
CA SER A 256 11.75 9.03 -27.83
C SER A 256 11.55 9.44 -26.37
N LEU A 257 12.58 9.97 -25.69
CA LEU A 257 12.46 10.46 -24.31
C LEU A 257 11.47 11.62 -24.20
N VAL A 258 11.48 12.55 -25.16
CA VAL A 258 10.50 13.64 -25.24
C VAL A 258 9.08 13.09 -25.44
N GLN A 259 8.91 12.09 -26.32
CA GLN A 259 7.61 11.47 -26.55
C GLN A 259 7.06 10.72 -25.32
N LEU A 260 7.94 10.14 -24.51
CA LEU A 260 7.61 9.48 -23.24
C LEU A 260 7.34 10.46 -22.09
N GLY A 261 7.39 11.78 -22.34
CA GLY A 261 7.13 12.78 -21.31
C GLY A 261 8.27 12.94 -20.30
N CYS A 262 9.50 12.57 -20.67
CA CYS A 262 10.70 12.78 -19.86
C CYS A 262 11.49 13.97 -20.42
N PRO A 263 11.11 15.23 -20.10
CA PRO A 263 11.81 16.39 -20.63
C PRO A 263 13.23 16.49 -20.07
N GLN A 264 14.15 16.95 -20.92
CA GLN A 264 15.52 17.24 -20.53
C GLN A 264 15.54 18.29 -19.41
N ARG A 265 16.34 18.07 -18.37
CA ARG A 265 16.63 19.09 -17.35
C ARG A 265 17.51 20.18 -17.97
N ASN A 266 17.09 21.43 -17.78
CA ASN A 266 17.68 22.61 -18.46
C ASN A 266 19.18 22.84 -18.21
N PHE A 267 19.77 22.19 -17.21
CA PHE A 267 21.13 22.52 -16.74
C PHE A 267 22.18 21.43 -16.98
N ASP A 268 21.81 20.16 -17.20
CA ASP A 268 22.79 19.05 -17.18
C ASP A 268 22.60 17.93 -18.23
N ASP A 269 21.77 18.12 -19.27
CA ASP A 269 21.38 17.07 -20.26
C ASP A 269 21.05 15.72 -19.60
N SER A 270 20.47 15.80 -18.40
CA SER A 270 19.96 14.65 -17.67
C SER A 270 18.45 14.54 -17.81
N TYR A 271 17.97 13.32 -17.64
CA TYR A 271 16.57 12.95 -17.75
C TYR A 271 16.16 12.27 -16.44
N SER A 272 14.99 12.66 -15.93
CA SER A 272 14.36 12.05 -14.76
C SER A 272 12.90 11.78 -15.06
N ILE A 273 12.37 10.69 -14.51
CA ILE A 273 10.97 10.32 -14.63
C ILE A 273 10.20 10.94 -13.46
N ASP A 274 9.14 11.70 -13.75
CA ASP A 274 8.22 12.22 -12.74
C ASP A 274 7.26 11.10 -12.30
N LEU A 275 7.67 10.38 -11.25
CA LEU A 275 6.91 9.25 -10.71
C LEU A 275 5.58 9.73 -10.13
N LYS A 276 5.56 10.91 -9.50
CA LYS A 276 4.36 11.50 -8.93
C LYS A 276 3.30 11.79 -9.99
N SER A 277 3.70 12.36 -11.12
CA SER A 277 2.78 12.61 -12.24
C SER A 277 2.22 11.31 -12.81
N ILE A 278 3.05 10.28 -12.95
CA ILE A 278 2.62 8.95 -13.41
C ILE A 278 1.58 8.35 -12.46
N VAL A 279 1.85 8.37 -11.16
CA VAL A 279 0.93 7.88 -10.12
C VAL A 279 -0.38 8.68 -10.15
N GLU A 280 -0.31 10.02 -10.26
CA GLU A 280 -1.50 10.86 -10.33
C GLU A 280 -2.33 10.54 -11.59
N MET A 281 -1.69 10.35 -12.75
CA MET A 281 -2.38 9.96 -13.98
C MET A 281 -3.06 8.60 -13.82
N ALA A 282 -2.36 7.59 -13.28
CA ALA A 282 -2.93 6.27 -13.06
C ALA A 282 -4.13 6.31 -12.10
N ARG A 283 -4.03 7.06 -10.98
CA ARG A 283 -5.16 7.27 -10.05
C ARG A 283 -6.34 7.93 -10.73
N ASN A 284 -6.10 8.95 -11.57
CA ASN A 284 -7.14 9.61 -12.35
C ASN A 284 -7.83 8.63 -13.31
N GLU A 285 -7.06 7.81 -14.04
CA GLU A 285 -7.59 6.82 -14.98
C GLU A 285 -8.43 5.74 -14.28
N GLU A 286 -8.00 5.28 -13.10
CA GLU A 286 -8.76 4.28 -12.33
C GLU A 286 -10.11 4.85 -11.87
N VAL A 287 -10.13 6.05 -11.30
CA VAL A 287 -11.40 6.67 -10.87
C VAL A 287 -12.28 7.07 -12.06
N GLU A 288 -11.68 7.52 -13.16
CA GLU A 288 -12.38 7.74 -14.41
C GLU A 288 -13.06 6.46 -14.94
N SER A 289 -12.37 5.32 -14.87
CA SER A 289 -12.90 3.99 -15.22
C SER A 289 -14.07 3.59 -14.31
N ILE A 290 -13.98 3.85 -13.01
CA ILE A 290 -15.09 3.65 -12.06
C ILE A 290 -16.29 4.53 -12.46
N VAL A 291 -16.05 5.81 -12.76
CA VAL A 291 -17.11 6.74 -13.15
C VAL A 291 -17.79 6.29 -14.44
N LEU A 292 -17.01 5.89 -15.44
CA LEU A 292 -17.52 5.38 -16.71
C LEU A 292 -18.41 4.15 -16.51
N LYS A 293 -17.96 3.18 -15.71
CA LYS A 293 -18.70 1.92 -15.45
C LYS A 293 -19.98 2.15 -14.64
N ARG A 294 -19.96 3.07 -13.65
CA ARG A 294 -21.08 3.28 -12.70
C ARG A 294 -22.09 4.34 -13.16
N PHE A 295 -21.64 5.36 -13.88
CA PHE A 295 -22.45 6.52 -14.24
C PHE A 295 -22.58 6.75 -15.75
N GLY A 296 -21.80 6.03 -16.58
CA GLY A 296 -21.87 6.09 -18.04
C GLY A 296 -20.96 7.14 -18.69
N SER A 297 -20.97 7.18 -20.02
CA SER A 297 -20.08 8.01 -20.84
C SER A 297 -20.19 9.51 -20.58
N ASP A 298 -21.40 10.00 -20.32
CA ASP A 298 -21.66 11.44 -20.18
C ASP A 298 -21.15 11.96 -18.84
N ALA A 299 -21.37 11.17 -17.77
CA ALA A 299 -20.81 11.45 -16.46
C ALA A 299 -19.27 11.37 -16.48
N TYR A 300 -18.71 10.40 -17.20
CA TYR A 300 -17.27 10.29 -17.42
C TYR A 300 -16.69 11.55 -18.09
N ARG A 301 -17.32 12.05 -19.17
CA ARG A 301 -16.88 13.27 -19.86
C ARG A 301 -16.91 14.49 -18.93
N ILE A 302 -17.99 14.64 -18.16
CA ILE A 302 -18.12 15.71 -17.16
C ILE A 302 -17.03 15.60 -16.09
N PHE A 303 -16.83 14.41 -15.52
CA PHE A 303 -15.85 14.18 -14.46
C PHE A 303 -14.42 14.43 -14.95
N ARG A 304 -14.05 13.90 -16.13
CA ARG A 304 -12.74 14.11 -16.74
C ARG A 304 -12.45 15.59 -17.01
N LEU A 305 -13.44 16.35 -17.49
CA LEU A 305 -13.33 17.80 -17.66
C LEU A 305 -13.01 18.49 -16.32
N LEU A 306 -13.78 18.18 -15.28
CA LEU A 306 -13.62 18.78 -13.94
C LEU A 306 -12.32 18.36 -13.25
N SER A 307 -11.87 17.13 -13.45
CA SER A 307 -10.61 16.61 -12.90
C SER A 307 -9.40 17.31 -13.52
N LYS A 308 -9.45 17.58 -14.84
CA LYS A 308 -8.39 18.28 -15.57
C LYS A 308 -8.36 19.79 -15.33
N SER A 309 -9.52 20.43 -15.18
CA SER A 309 -9.58 21.87 -14.96
C SER A 309 -9.08 22.29 -13.56
N ASN A 310 -9.23 21.41 -12.56
CA ASN A 310 -8.88 21.64 -11.15
C ASN A 310 -9.45 22.94 -10.55
N CYS A 311 -10.48 23.49 -11.17
CA CYS A 311 -11.13 24.74 -10.79
C CYS A 311 -12.64 24.56 -10.74
N PHE A 312 -13.32 25.47 -10.06
CA PHE A 312 -14.77 25.49 -10.02
C PHE A 312 -15.33 25.87 -11.40
N LEU A 313 -16.20 25.03 -11.93
CA LEU A 313 -16.94 25.31 -13.16
C LEU A 313 -18.44 25.38 -12.89
N GLU A 314 -19.11 26.27 -13.63
CA GLU A 314 -20.55 26.43 -13.60
C GLU A 314 -21.24 25.37 -14.46
N THR A 315 -22.44 24.94 -14.06
CA THR A 315 -23.26 23.92 -14.76
C THR A 315 -23.35 24.13 -16.27
N ASP A 316 -23.66 25.35 -16.73
CA ASP A 316 -23.86 25.62 -18.16
C ASP A 316 -22.55 25.52 -18.96
N LYS A 317 -21.44 25.99 -18.37
CA LYS A 317 -20.11 25.87 -18.97
C LYS A 317 -19.64 24.42 -19.06
N ILE A 318 -20.00 23.61 -18.06
CA ILE A 318 -19.72 22.17 -18.05
C ILE A 318 -20.47 21.48 -19.19
N ALA A 319 -21.76 21.77 -19.36
CA ALA A 319 -22.58 21.17 -20.42
C ALA A 319 -21.99 21.47 -21.82
N GLU A 320 -21.60 22.73 -22.05
CA GLU A 320 -21.00 23.18 -23.31
C GLU A 320 -19.62 22.55 -23.55
N SER A 321 -18.74 22.56 -22.55
CA SER A 321 -17.36 22.06 -22.68
C SER A 321 -17.28 20.54 -22.79
N ALA A 322 -18.15 19.81 -22.08
CA ALA A 322 -18.20 18.35 -22.10
C ALA A 322 -19.05 17.79 -23.27
N LEU A 323 -19.75 18.68 -24.00
CA LEU A 323 -20.70 18.34 -25.06
C LEU A 323 -21.79 17.36 -24.57
N VAL A 324 -22.39 17.69 -23.42
CA VAL A 324 -23.49 16.92 -22.81
C VAL A 324 -24.76 17.77 -22.86
N ASP A 325 -25.92 17.13 -23.02
CA ASP A 325 -27.20 17.83 -23.05
C ASP A 325 -27.39 18.69 -21.78
N LYS A 326 -27.77 19.96 -21.96
CA LYS A 326 -28.04 20.91 -20.87
C LYS A 326 -29.16 20.42 -19.93
N LYS A 327 -30.06 19.54 -20.39
CA LYS A 327 -31.11 18.94 -19.55
C LYS A 327 -30.58 17.81 -18.65
N GLU A 328 -29.65 17.02 -19.15
CA GLU A 328 -29.09 15.86 -18.41
C GLU A 328 -27.92 16.24 -17.51
N THR A 329 -27.16 17.28 -17.88
CA THR A 329 -25.98 17.73 -17.13
C THR A 329 -26.24 17.97 -15.63
N PRO A 330 -27.29 18.71 -15.22
CA PRO A 330 -27.58 18.90 -13.79
C PRO A 330 -27.87 17.58 -13.07
N ARG A 331 -28.59 16.65 -13.71
CA ARG A 331 -28.94 15.34 -13.12
C ARG A 331 -27.68 14.52 -12.85
N LEU A 332 -26.75 14.48 -13.81
CA LEU A 332 -25.47 13.79 -13.67
C LEU A 332 -24.57 14.42 -12.61
N LEU A 333 -24.46 15.75 -12.59
CA LEU A 333 -23.69 16.48 -11.57
C LEU A 333 -24.22 16.22 -10.17
N TYR A 334 -25.54 16.26 -9.97
CA TYR A 334 -26.15 15.92 -8.67
C TYR A 334 -25.91 14.46 -8.28
N LYS A 335 -25.96 13.53 -9.22
CA LYS A 335 -25.70 12.11 -8.95
C LYS A 335 -24.25 11.89 -8.52
N LEU A 336 -23.28 12.47 -9.23
CA LEU A 336 -21.86 12.39 -8.89
C LEU A 336 -21.55 13.06 -7.54
N TRP A 337 -22.15 14.21 -7.25
CA TRP A 337 -22.00 14.88 -5.96
C TRP A 337 -22.61 14.09 -4.81
N LYS A 338 -23.81 13.52 -4.99
CA LYS A 338 -24.46 12.69 -3.98
C LYS A 338 -23.64 11.44 -3.63
N ASP A 339 -22.93 10.89 -4.61
CA ASP A 339 -22.05 9.74 -4.45
C ASP A 339 -20.59 10.16 -4.10
N ASN A 340 -20.37 11.40 -3.66
CA ASN A 340 -19.08 11.97 -3.20
C ASN A 340 -17.96 12.13 -4.24
N TYR A 341 -18.26 12.01 -5.55
CA TYR A 341 -17.27 12.21 -6.62
C TYR A 341 -16.98 13.69 -6.91
N LEU A 342 -17.90 14.58 -6.54
CA LEU A 342 -17.78 16.01 -6.78
C LEU A 342 -17.98 16.79 -5.47
N TYR A 343 -17.35 17.96 -5.42
CA TYR A 343 -17.64 19.02 -4.47
C TYR A 343 -18.51 20.09 -5.15
N MET A 344 -19.51 20.59 -4.43
CA MET A 344 -20.44 21.60 -4.92
C MET A 344 -20.51 22.79 -3.97
N GLU A 345 -20.38 23.99 -4.53
CA GLU A 345 -20.51 25.25 -3.81
C GLU A 345 -21.63 26.09 -4.43
N LYS A 346 -22.48 26.67 -3.57
CA LYS A 346 -23.57 27.55 -3.99
C LYS A 346 -23.10 28.99 -3.91
N LEU A 347 -22.97 29.64 -5.05
CA LEU A 347 -22.61 31.05 -5.14
C LEU A 347 -23.88 31.88 -5.35
N VAL A 348 -24.10 32.88 -4.50
CA VAL A 348 -25.19 33.83 -4.64
C VAL A 348 -24.59 35.18 -5.00
N VAL A 349 -24.91 35.68 -6.20
CA VAL A 349 -24.48 37.01 -6.63
C VAL A 349 -25.68 37.95 -6.54
N THR A 350 -25.55 38.97 -5.71
CA THR A 350 -26.55 40.03 -5.54
C THR A 350 -26.05 41.28 -6.25
N ALA A 351 -26.46 41.43 -7.51
CA ALA A 351 -26.38 42.69 -8.25
C ALA A 351 -27.79 43.30 -8.34
N ALA A 352 -28.33 43.55 -9.54
CA ALA A 352 -29.69 44.05 -9.74
C ALA A 352 -30.80 43.01 -9.50
N LYS A 353 -30.51 41.71 -9.69
CA LYS A 353 -31.38 40.57 -9.39
C LYS A 353 -30.55 39.48 -8.73
N GLN A 354 -31.09 38.84 -7.70
CA GLN A 354 -30.42 37.73 -7.02
C GLN A 354 -30.29 36.54 -7.98
N SER A 355 -29.06 36.19 -8.34
CA SER A 355 -28.76 35.02 -9.18
C SER A 355 -28.01 33.99 -8.36
N ARG A 356 -28.38 32.71 -8.50
CA ARG A 356 -27.77 31.60 -7.77
C ARG A 356 -27.09 30.66 -8.76
N PHE A 357 -25.79 30.46 -8.56
CA PHE A 357 -24.96 29.59 -9.37
C PHE A 357 -24.52 28.36 -8.56
N MET A 358 -24.44 27.22 -9.23
CA MET A 358 -23.86 26.01 -8.67
C MET A 358 -22.50 25.81 -9.32
N LEU A 359 -21.48 25.77 -8.48
CA LEU A 359 -20.10 25.59 -8.88
C LEU A 359 -19.66 24.19 -8.49
N TRP A 360 -19.02 23.50 -9.42
CA TRP A 360 -18.63 22.11 -9.28
C TRP A 360 -17.12 21.97 -9.44
N LYS A 361 -16.51 21.12 -8.62
CA LYS A 361 -15.09 20.80 -8.67
C LYS A 361 -14.85 19.36 -8.22
N VAL A 362 -13.83 18.70 -8.76
CA VAL A 362 -13.28 17.46 -8.18
C VAL A 362 -12.28 17.82 -7.09
N ASN A 363 -12.52 17.37 -5.86
CA ASN A 363 -11.55 17.49 -4.77
C ASN A 363 -10.75 16.18 -4.68
N LYS A 364 -9.64 16.11 -5.42
CA LYS A 364 -8.83 14.89 -5.58
C LYS A 364 -8.41 14.26 -4.23
N PRO A 365 -7.80 14.98 -3.26
CA PRO A 365 -7.42 14.40 -1.97
C PRO A 365 -8.56 13.67 -1.25
N LEU A 366 -9.72 14.33 -1.10
CA LEU A 366 -10.88 13.72 -0.44
C LEU A 366 -11.47 12.56 -1.24
N LEU A 367 -11.46 12.68 -2.57
CA LEU A 367 -11.97 11.65 -3.46
C LEU A 367 -11.08 10.40 -3.43
N TRP A 368 -9.76 10.55 -3.37
CA TRP A 368 -8.82 9.43 -3.25
C TRP A 368 -9.02 8.67 -1.94
N GLU A 369 -9.18 9.38 -0.81
CA GLU A 369 -9.49 8.74 0.48
C GLU A 369 -10.82 7.99 0.45
N TYR A 370 -11.86 8.58 -0.16
CA TYR A 370 -13.16 7.94 -0.30
C TYR A 370 -13.10 6.69 -1.19
N VAL A 371 -12.46 6.79 -2.35
CA VAL A 371 -12.32 5.67 -3.30
C VAL A 371 -11.49 4.54 -2.69
N LEU A 372 -10.40 4.87 -1.98
CA LEU A 372 -9.59 3.89 -1.26
C LEU A 372 -10.42 3.13 -0.21
N ASP A 373 -11.24 3.83 0.58
CA ASP A 373 -12.11 3.18 1.57
C ASP A 373 -13.18 2.28 0.92
N GLU A 374 -13.76 2.69 -0.21
CA GLU A 374 -14.67 1.86 -0.99
C GLU A 374 -13.96 0.62 -1.57
N MET A 375 -12.69 0.74 -2.00
CA MET A 375 -11.88 -0.39 -2.44
C MET A 375 -11.60 -1.36 -1.29
N TYR A 376 -11.27 -0.87 -0.09
CA TYR A 376 -11.13 -1.73 1.10
C TYR A 376 -12.44 -2.43 1.44
N HIS A 377 -13.57 -1.75 1.32
CA HIS A 377 -14.88 -2.37 1.53
C HIS A 377 -15.15 -3.49 0.52
N ALA A 378 -14.84 -3.27 -0.76
CA ALA A 378 -14.96 -4.28 -1.80
C ALA A 378 -14.04 -5.49 -1.53
N ALA A 379 -12.78 -5.24 -1.12
CA ALA A 379 -11.82 -6.29 -0.78
C ALA A 379 -12.26 -7.10 0.44
N LEU A 380 -12.80 -6.43 1.46
CA LEU A 380 -13.39 -7.08 2.63
C LEU A 380 -14.59 -7.96 2.25
N ASN A 381 -15.50 -7.46 1.42
CA ASN A 381 -16.67 -8.23 0.99
C ASN A 381 -16.28 -9.47 0.17
N LEU A 382 -15.29 -9.34 -0.71
CA LEU A 382 -14.73 -10.48 -1.45
C LEU A 382 -14.09 -11.50 -0.51
N SER A 383 -13.30 -11.04 0.47
CA SER A 383 -12.58 -11.90 1.41
C SER A 383 -13.53 -12.62 2.38
N LEU A 384 -14.52 -11.91 2.93
CA LEU A 384 -15.58 -12.51 3.75
C LEU A 384 -16.36 -13.57 2.98
N ARG A 385 -16.66 -13.29 1.69
CA ARG A 385 -17.37 -14.25 0.85
C ARG A 385 -16.51 -15.46 0.51
N LEU A 386 -15.22 -15.27 0.28
CA LEU A 386 -14.25 -16.34 0.05
C LEU A 386 -14.17 -17.25 1.28
N ALA A 387 -13.97 -16.67 2.46
CA ALA A 387 -13.91 -17.40 3.73
C ALA A 387 -15.21 -18.17 4.00
N PHE A 388 -16.37 -17.56 3.74
CA PHE A 388 -17.66 -18.22 3.88
C PHE A 388 -17.81 -19.46 2.98
N GLU A 389 -17.40 -19.38 1.71
CA GLU A 389 -17.50 -20.53 0.81
C GLU A 389 -16.50 -21.63 1.16
N GLN A 390 -15.32 -21.26 1.69
CA GLN A 390 -14.33 -22.22 2.22
C GLN A 390 -14.85 -22.95 3.47
N GLU A 391 -15.43 -22.24 4.44
CA GLU A 391 -15.98 -22.81 5.66
C GLU A 391 -17.22 -23.69 5.37
N LYS A 392 -18.09 -23.24 4.48
CA LYS A 392 -19.32 -23.96 4.13
C LYS A 392 -19.07 -25.31 3.46
N ASP A 393 -18.02 -25.40 2.66
CA ASP A 393 -17.65 -26.59 1.88
C ASP A 393 -16.28 -27.15 2.34
N GLU A 394 -15.90 -26.95 3.61
CA GLU A 394 -14.60 -27.34 4.16
C GLU A 394 -14.30 -28.83 3.93
N ASP A 395 -15.29 -29.69 4.13
CA ASP A 395 -15.21 -31.14 3.88
C ASP A 395 -14.76 -31.47 2.45
N LEU A 396 -15.11 -30.63 1.46
CA LEU A 396 -14.77 -30.85 0.05
C LEU A 396 -13.33 -30.47 -0.28
N LEU A 397 -12.70 -29.61 0.51
CA LEU A 397 -11.30 -29.22 0.33
C LEU A 397 -10.35 -30.38 0.64
N HIS A 398 -10.77 -31.33 1.46
CA HIS A 398 -9.98 -32.48 1.88
C HIS A 398 -10.26 -33.77 1.08
N VAL A 399 -11.12 -33.72 0.05
CA VAL A 399 -11.43 -34.89 -0.76
C VAL A 399 -10.25 -35.20 -1.71
N PRO A 400 -9.67 -36.42 -1.66
CA PRO A 400 -8.60 -36.82 -2.58
C PRO A 400 -9.07 -36.76 -4.03
N ALA A 401 -8.18 -36.31 -4.93
CA ALA A 401 -8.46 -36.15 -6.36
C ALA A 401 -9.05 -37.42 -7.00
N ASP A 402 -8.65 -38.59 -6.53
CA ASP A 402 -9.09 -39.90 -7.02
C ASP A 402 -10.60 -40.16 -6.79
N LYS A 403 -11.21 -39.54 -5.78
CA LYS A 403 -12.66 -39.63 -5.50
C LYS A 403 -13.50 -38.62 -6.30
N LEU A 404 -12.86 -37.69 -7.00
CA LEU A 404 -13.51 -36.70 -7.86
C LEU A 404 -13.64 -37.16 -9.32
N VAL A 405 -13.04 -38.32 -9.64
CA VAL A 405 -13.14 -39.00 -10.93
C VAL A 405 -14.38 -39.91 -10.93
N PRO A 406 -15.23 -39.88 -11.97
CA PRO A 406 -16.44 -40.69 -12.00
C PRO A 406 -16.10 -42.17 -12.16
N ALA A 407 -16.06 -42.92 -11.05
CA ALA A 407 -15.94 -44.37 -11.09
C ALA A 407 -17.27 -45.05 -11.53
N ASP A 408 -18.41 -44.40 -11.27
CA ASP A 408 -19.74 -44.90 -11.62
C ASP A 408 -20.73 -43.78 -11.93
N LYS A 409 -21.75 -44.07 -12.77
CA LYS A 409 -22.88 -43.17 -13.09
C LYS A 409 -23.85 -42.99 -11.90
N SER A 410 -23.36 -42.99 -10.66
CA SER A 410 -24.22 -42.73 -9.50
C SER A 410 -24.63 -41.25 -9.47
N SER A 411 -25.90 -41.00 -9.16
CA SER A 411 -26.45 -39.63 -9.05
C SER A 411 -25.69 -38.79 -8.02
N GLU A 412 -25.22 -39.44 -6.95
CA GLU A 412 -24.53 -38.82 -5.82
C GLU A 412 -23.09 -38.39 -6.16
N ALA A 413 -22.31 -39.21 -6.88
CA ALA A 413 -20.98 -38.83 -7.35
C ALA A 413 -21.03 -37.63 -8.33
N ASN A 414 -22.05 -37.58 -9.19
CA ASN A 414 -22.29 -36.45 -10.09
C ASN A 414 -22.67 -35.16 -9.33
N ALA A 415 -23.46 -35.27 -8.25
CA ALA A 415 -23.81 -34.14 -7.40
C ALA A 415 -22.59 -33.58 -6.64
N LEU A 416 -21.75 -34.47 -6.10
CA LEU A 416 -20.52 -34.11 -5.41
C LEU A 416 -19.54 -33.40 -6.35
N GLN A 417 -19.32 -33.96 -7.54
CA GLN A 417 -18.44 -33.35 -8.55
C GLN A 417 -18.95 -31.99 -9.03
N LYS A 418 -20.27 -31.82 -9.14
CA LYS A 418 -20.88 -30.52 -9.48
C LYS A 418 -20.65 -29.49 -8.37
N ARG A 419 -20.79 -29.89 -7.10
CA ARG A 419 -20.51 -29.01 -5.93
C ARG A 419 -19.04 -28.62 -5.87
N TYR A 420 -18.13 -29.57 -6.06
CA TYR A 420 -16.68 -29.32 -6.11
C TYR A 420 -16.28 -28.36 -7.24
N ARG A 421 -16.78 -28.58 -8.47
CA ARG A 421 -16.53 -27.67 -9.60
C ARG A 421 -17.02 -26.26 -9.29
N ARG A 422 -18.25 -26.12 -8.80
CA ARG A 422 -18.79 -24.83 -8.39
C ARG A 422 -17.90 -24.15 -7.35
N LEU A 423 -17.47 -24.88 -6.31
CA LEU A 423 -16.61 -24.32 -5.26
C LEU A 423 -15.30 -23.81 -5.87
N ARG A 424 -14.63 -24.64 -6.68
CA ARG A 424 -13.39 -24.26 -7.38
C ARG A 424 -13.58 -23.01 -8.24
N ASP A 425 -14.63 -22.95 -9.03
CA ASP A 425 -14.92 -21.80 -9.91
C ASP A 425 -15.16 -20.53 -9.10
N VAL A 426 -15.88 -20.64 -7.98
CA VAL A 426 -16.16 -19.53 -7.07
C VAL A 426 -14.88 -19.04 -6.39
N LEU A 427 -14.06 -19.94 -5.84
CA LEU A 427 -12.79 -19.60 -5.20
C LEU A 427 -11.83 -18.94 -6.20
N PHE A 428 -11.74 -19.48 -7.42
CA PHE A 428 -10.91 -18.90 -8.48
C PHE A 428 -11.41 -17.51 -8.90
N LEU A 429 -12.72 -17.34 -9.12
CA LEU A 429 -13.29 -16.06 -9.51
C LEU A 429 -13.10 -15.00 -8.41
N MET A 430 -13.34 -15.35 -7.15
CA MET A 430 -13.19 -14.41 -6.02
C MET A 430 -11.74 -14.08 -5.76
N GLY A 431 -10.85 -15.08 -5.73
CA GLY A 431 -9.41 -14.86 -5.55
C GLY A 431 -8.80 -14.01 -6.66
N SER A 432 -9.13 -14.30 -7.93
CA SER A 432 -8.65 -13.50 -9.06
C SER A 432 -9.23 -12.08 -9.08
N SER A 433 -10.47 -11.89 -8.63
CA SER A 433 -11.07 -10.55 -8.48
C SER A 433 -10.40 -9.76 -7.38
N LEU A 434 -10.06 -10.40 -6.25
CA LEU A 434 -9.35 -9.78 -5.14
C LEU A 434 -7.92 -9.38 -5.54
N MET A 435 -7.20 -10.24 -6.30
CA MET A 435 -5.88 -9.90 -6.83
C MET A 435 -5.91 -8.68 -7.76
N LYS A 436 -6.90 -8.60 -8.66
CA LYS A 436 -7.08 -7.44 -9.55
C LYS A 436 -7.43 -6.17 -8.77
N LEU A 437 -8.28 -6.29 -7.75
CA LEU A 437 -8.64 -5.16 -6.90
C LEU A 437 -7.42 -4.66 -6.09
N ASP A 438 -6.54 -5.57 -5.68
CA ASP A 438 -5.31 -5.20 -4.97
C ASP A 438 -4.34 -4.35 -5.82
N ASP A 439 -4.32 -4.52 -7.16
CA ASP A 439 -3.53 -3.63 -8.03
C ASP A 439 -3.99 -2.17 -7.92
N ALA A 440 -5.31 -1.96 -7.87
CA ALA A 440 -5.90 -0.65 -7.64
C ALA A 440 -5.65 -0.19 -6.20
N LEU A 441 -5.86 -1.03 -5.18
CA LEU A 441 -5.57 -0.67 -3.79
C LEU A 441 -4.13 -0.18 -3.61
N MET A 442 -3.16 -0.86 -4.23
CA MET A 442 -1.75 -0.48 -4.18
C MET A 442 -1.51 0.92 -4.73
N LEU A 443 -2.14 1.25 -5.85
CA LEU A 443 -2.04 2.56 -6.49
C LEU A 443 -2.60 3.72 -5.65
N PHE A 444 -3.53 3.46 -4.72
CA PHE A 444 -4.08 4.51 -3.85
C PHE A 444 -3.45 4.52 -2.47
N HIS A 445 -3.02 3.37 -1.97
CA HIS A 445 -2.48 3.19 -0.61
C HIS A 445 -0.98 3.48 -0.52
N ASP A 446 -0.17 2.92 -1.42
CA ASP A 446 1.30 2.91 -1.30
C ASP A 446 1.98 4.05 -2.08
N PHE A 447 1.39 4.42 -3.21
CA PHE A 447 1.75 5.58 -4.04
C PHE A 447 0.60 6.56 -3.93
#